data_AF-A0A6J8A4Z9-F1
#
_entry.id   AF-A0A6J8A4Z9-F1
#
_cell.length_a   1.000
_cell.length_b   1.000
_cell.length_c   1.000
_cell.angle_alpha   90.00
_cell.angle_beta   90.00
_cell.angle_gamma   90.00
#
_symmetry.space_group_name_H-M   'P 1'
#
loop_
_entity.id
_entity.type
_entity.pdbx_description
1 polymer ?
#
loop_
_entity_poly.entity_id
_entity_poly.type
_entity_poly.pdbx_seq_one_letter_code
_entity_poly.pdbx_strand_id
1 'polypeptide(L)'
;MELYGPNGEIVTDDDSVENRWKTHFYNIYNMDNSAAEFDDDFHSQVLSHKSSLEDRMLEPLYDENQELNTTITIGEIRRLIYVAKNGKACGIDSIPYEVLKYESVISVLHSLFQLIFETSIIPLIWRQAITCSILKDKSSDEPSPLNYGGISLLSCISKLYSALIIS
;
A
#
# COMPACT_ATOMS: atom_id res chain seq x y z
N MET A 1 -25.49 -5.87 -10.52
CA MET A 1 -24.50 -5.50 -11.56
C MET A 1 -24.38 -6.68 -12.49
N GLU A 2 -24.40 -6.51 -13.81
CA GLU A 2 -24.26 -7.63 -14.75
C GLU A 2 -22.78 -7.80 -15.14
N LEU A 3 -22.23 -9.01 -14.98
CA LEU A 3 -20.85 -9.32 -15.37
C LEU A 3 -20.80 -10.41 -16.43
N TYR A 4 -20.13 -10.12 -17.54
CA TYR A 4 -19.93 -11.08 -18.63
C TYR A 4 -18.74 -11.99 -18.34
N GLY A 5 -18.97 -13.28 -18.52
CA GLY A 5 -17.95 -14.31 -18.41
C GLY A 5 -17.15 -14.54 -19.69
N PRO A 6 -15.99 -15.21 -19.58
CA PRO A 6 -15.18 -15.59 -20.75
C PRO A 6 -15.92 -16.52 -21.72
N ASN A 7 -17.00 -17.17 -21.27
CA ASN A 7 -17.83 -18.08 -22.07
C ASN A 7 -19.19 -17.45 -22.48
N GLY A 8 -19.38 -16.14 -22.28
CA GLY A 8 -20.67 -15.46 -22.55
C GLY A 8 -21.74 -15.61 -21.46
N GLU A 9 -21.40 -16.22 -20.32
CA GLU A 9 -22.30 -16.34 -19.17
C GLU A 9 -22.48 -15.00 -18.45
N ILE A 10 -23.73 -14.55 -18.33
CA ILE A 10 -24.10 -13.33 -17.61
C ILE A 10 -24.44 -13.72 -16.18
N VAL A 11 -23.73 -13.11 -15.24
CA VAL A 11 -23.98 -13.27 -13.81
C VAL A 11 -24.57 -11.96 -13.29
N THR A 12 -25.69 -12.06 -12.57
CA THR A 12 -26.44 -10.90 -12.08
C THR A 12 -26.72 -10.95 -10.57
N ASP A 13 -26.55 -12.12 -9.94
CA ASP A 13 -26.70 -12.27 -8.50
C ASP A 13 -25.48 -11.73 -7.75
N ASP A 14 -25.74 -11.05 -6.62
CA ASP A 14 -24.71 -10.32 -5.88
C ASP A 14 -23.57 -11.24 -5.38
N ASP A 15 -23.90 -12.46 -4.91
CA ASP A 15 -22.92 -13.42 -4.40
C ASP A 15 -21.96 -13.91 -5.49
N SER A 16 -22.50 -14.27 -6.67
CA SER A 16 -21.65 -14.74 -7.78
C SER A 16 -20.88 -13.61 -8.44
N VAL A 17 -21.43 -12.38 -8.47
CA VAL A 17 -20.69 -11.18 -8.92
C VAL A 17 -19.50 -10.91 -8.00
N GLU A 18 -19.72 -10.93 -6.68
CA GLU A 18 -18.65 -10.74 -5.69
C GLU A 18 -17.59 -11.84 -5.80
N ASN A 19 -18.01 -13.10 -5.88
CA ASN A 19 -17.09 -14.22 -5.99
C ASN A 19 -16.25 -14.13 -7.27
N ARG A 20 -16.85 -13.70 -8.40
CA ARG A 20 -16.13 -13.51 -9.66
C ARG A 20 -15.07 -12.43 -9.57
N TRP A 21 -15.37 -11.31 -8.93
CA TRP A 21 -14.38 -10.26 -8.66
C TRP A 21 -13.25 -10.75 -7.74
N LYS A 22 -13.61 -11.47 -6.67
CA LYS A 22 -12.63 -12.08 -5.76
C LYS A 22 -11.70 -13.02 -6.51
N THR A 23 -12.23 -13.96 -7.30
CA THR A 23 -11.41 -14.90 -8.08
C THR A 23 -10.54 -14.18 -9.10
N HIS A 24 -11.09 -13.19 -9.81
CA HIS A 24 -10.34 -12.45 -10.81
C HIS A 24 -9.12 -11.73 -10.21
N PHE A 25 -9.33 -10.95 -9.15
CA PHE A 25 -8.22 -10.23 -8.51
C PHE A 25 -7.31 -11.16 -7.71
N TYR A 26 -7.85 -12.21 -7.07
CA TYR A 26 -7.03 -13.23 -6.41
C TYR A 26 -6.05 -13.84 -7.41
N ASN A 27 -6.52 -14.19 -8.61
CA ASN A 27 -5.67 -14.73 -9.65
C ASN A 27 -4.65 -13.70 -10.13
N ILE A 28 -5.02 -12.42 -10.32
CA ILE A 28 -4.06 -11.37 -10.72
C ILE A 28 -2.96 -11.17 -9.68
N TYR A 29 -3.32 -11.10 -8.40
CA TYR A 29 -2.37 -10.83 -7.32
C TYR A 29 -1.56 -12.06 -6.90
N ASN A 30 -2.08 -13.26 -7.13
CA ASN A 30 -1.45 -14.53 -6.79
C ASN A 30 -1.25 -15.41 -8.03
N MET A 31 -0.99 -14.82 -9.21
CA MET A 31 -0.65 -15.63 -10.38
C MET A 31 0.53 -16.52 -9.99
N ASP A 32 0.45 -17.82 -10.28
CA ASP A 32 1.58 -18.72 -10.15
C ASP A 32 2.74 -18.10 -10.94
N ASN A 33 3.70 -17.54 -10.21
CA ASN A 33 4.96 -17.06 -10.76
C ASN A 33 5.82 -18.28 -11.13
N SER A 34 5.32 -19.11 -12.04
CA SER A 34 6.16 -20.03 -12.82
C SER A 34 7.12 -19.26 -13.75
N ALA A 35 7.03 -17.92 -13.78
CA ALA A 35 8.12 -17.07 -14.23
C ALA A 35 9.26 -17.19 -13.20
N ALA A 36 10.34 -17.87 -13.60
CA ALA A 36 11.58 -18.12 -12.84
C ALA A 36 12.36 -16.85 -12.40
N GLU A 37 11.69 -15.71 -12.28
CA GLU A 37 12.30 -14.40 -11.98
C GLU A 37 12.34 -14.12 -10.47
N PHE A 38 11.40 -14.69 -9.70
CA PHE A 38 11.30 -14.54 -8.24
C PHE A 38 11.18 -15.89 -7.53
N ASP A 39 12.01 -16.86 -7.94
CA ASP A 39 12.05 -18.20 -7.37
C ASP A 39 12.82 -18.25 -6.03
N ASP A 40 12.95 -19.46 -5.48
CA ASP A 40 13.68 -19.70 -4.22
C ASP A 40 15.16 -19.31 -4.31
N ASP A 41 15.78 -19.37 -5.49
CA ASP A 41 17.16 -18.94 -5.70
C ASP A 41 17.27 -17.42 -5.64
N PHE A 42 16.38 -16.68 -6.32
CA PHE A 42 16.26 -15.23 -6.18
C PHE A 42 16.03 -14.84 -4.72
N HIS A 43 15.12 -15.53 -4.03
CA HIS A 43 14.86 -15.27 -2.61
C HIS A 43 16.12 -15.43 -1.76
N SER A 44 16.88 -16.50 -1.99
CA SER A 44 18.15 -16.78 -1.29
C SER A 44 19.20 -15.71 -1.59
N GLN A 45 19.32 -15.27 -2.84
CA GLN A 45 20.21 -14.17 -3.24
C GLN A 45 19.85 -12.86 -2.54
N VAL A 46 18.57 -12.51 -2.48
CA VAL A 46 18.10 -11.28 -1.80
C VAL A 46 18.38 -11.35 -0.30
N LEU A 47 18.15 -12.48 0.35
CA LEU A 47 18.46 -12.65 1.78
C LEU A 47 19.96 -12.52 2.06
N SER A 48 20.80 -13.14 1.23
CA SER A 48 22.26 -13.03 1.34
C SER A 48 22.72 -11.57 1.14
N HIS A 49 22.19 -10.89 0.12
CA HIS A 49 22.50 -9.49 -0.12
C HIS A 49 22.07 -8.60 1.04
N LYS A 50 20.85 -8.78 1.56
CA LYS A 50 20.34 -8.07 2.73
C LYS A 50 21.26 -8.26 3.94
N SER A 51 21.60 -9.50 4.29
CA SER A 51 22.50 -9.80 5.41
C SER A 51 23.85 -9.11 5.24
N SER A 52 24.42 -9.12 4.04
CA SER A 52 25.70 -8.46 3.77
C SER A 52 25.64 -6.93 3.97
N LEU A 53 24.49 -6.30 3.70
CA LEU A 53 24.30 -4.87 3.94
C LEU A 53 24.16 -4.59 5.44
N GLU A 54 23.40 -5.43 6.17
CA GLU A 54 23.26 -5.31 7.63
C GLU A 54 24.61 -5.48 8.34
N ASP A 55 25.44 -6.44 7.92
CA ASP A 55 26.79 -6.64 8.46
C ASP A 55 27.69 -5.43 8.22
N ARG A 56 27.60 -4.81 7.03
CA ARG A 56 28.36 -3.60 6.69
C ARG A 56 27.96 -2.40 7.54
N MET A 57 26.71 -2.32 8.00
CA MET A 57 26.26 -1.26 8.91
C MET A 57 26.88 -1.39 10.31
N LEU A 58 27.42 -2.56 10.67
CA LEU A 58 28.10 -2.82 11.94
C LEU A 58 29.62 -2.56 11.88
N GLU A 59 30.16 -2.25 10.70
CA GLU A 59 31.58 -1.98 10.56
C GLU A 59 31.99 -0.68 11.30
N PRO A 60 33.16 -0.64 11.97
CA PRO A 60 33.59 0.54 12.73
C PRO A 60 33.78 1.82 11.89
N LEU A 61 33.87 1.67 10.57
CA LEU A 61 34.04 2.77 9.61
C LEU A 61 32.73 3.12 8.88
N TYR A 62 31.60 2.52 9.27
CA TYR A 62 30.30 2.85 8.70
C TYR A 62 29.92 4.29 9.05
N ASP A 63 29.77 5.11 8.02
CA ASP A 63 29.30 6.49 8.14
C ASP A 63 27.78 6.49 8.03
N GLU A 64 27.11 6.59 9.17
CA GLU A 64 25.66 6.70 9.22
C GLU A 64 25.22 8.02 8.59
N ASN A 65 24.16 7.97 7.78
CA ASN A 65 23.56 9.20 7.27
C ASN A 65 22.82 9.92 8.41
N GLN A 66 23.54 10.82 9.09
CA GLN A 66 23.02 11.55 10.24
C GLN A 66 21.83 12.44 9.90
N GLU A 67 21.69 12.90 8.65
CA GLU A 67 20.55 13.71 8.21
C GLU A 67 19.27 12.87 8.16
N LEU A 68 19.34 11.67 7.60
CA LEU A 68 18.21 10.74 7.48
C LEU A 68 17.85 10.03 8.79
N ASN A 69 18.83 9.87 9.70
CA ASN A 69 18.64 9.23 11.00
C ASN A 69 18.26 10.23 12.11
N THR A 70 17.82 11.44 11.75
CA THR A 70 17.28 12.39 12.74
C THR A 70 15.88 11.99 13.22
N THR A 71 15.50 12.49 14.39
CA THR A 71 14.14 12.29 14.91
C THR A 71 13.11 12.97 14.03
N ILE A 72 11.99 12.31 13.82
CA ILE A 72 10.87 12.87 13.07
C ILE A 72 10.38 14.13 13.77
N THR A 73 10.22 15.22 13.03
CA THR A 73 9.69 16.47 13.56
C THR A 73 8.19 16.61 13.28
N ILE A 74 7.49 17.31 14.16
CA ILE A 74 6.09 17.71 13.93
C ILE A 74 5.96 18.57 12.66
N GLY A 75 7.00 19.35 12.32
CA GLY A 75 7.01 20.22 11.15
C GLY A 75 6.91 19.44 9.83
N GLU A 76 7.64 18.33 9.72
CA GLU A 76 7.61 17.46 8.54
C GLU A 76 6.24 16.81 8.35
N ILE A 77 5.68 16.26 9.43
CA ILE A 77 4.34 15.66 9.42
C ILE A 77 3.30 16.71 9.00
N ARG A 78 3.36 17.90 9.61
CA ARG A 78 2.46 19.00 9.27
C ARG A 78 2.57 19.34 7.78
N ARG A 79 3.78 19.54 7.26
CA ARG A 79 4.02 19.85 5.85
C ARG A 79 3.35 18.81 4.93
N LEU A 80 3.57 17.53 5.19
CA LEU A 80 3.02 16.45 4.36
C LEU A 80 1.48 16.39 4.40
N ILE A 81 0.89 16.55 5.59
CA ILE A 81 -0.56 16.54 5.77
C ILE A 81 -1.24 17.70 5.03
N TYR A 82 -0.64 18.90 5.06
CA TYR A 82 -1.22 20.06 4.40
C TYR A 82 -1.09 20.02 2.86
N VAL A 83 -0.06 19.33 2.34
CA VAL A 83 0.07 19.05 0.90
C VAL A 83 -0.94 17.98 0.45
N ALA A 84 -1.37 17.08 1.34
CA ALA A 84 -2.36 16.06 1.02
C ALA A 84 -3.72 16.69 0.66
N LYS A 85 -4.25 16.28 -0.50
CA LYS A 85 -5.54 16.75 -1.03
C LYS A 85 -6.70 16.15 -0.25
N ASN A 86 -7.73 16.96 -0.01
CA ASN A 86 -9.02 16.53 0.54
C ASN A 86 -9.80 15.68 -0.49
N GLY A 87 -10.79 14.93 -0.02
CA GLY A 87 -11.69 14.10 -0.82
C GLY A 87 -11.03 12.84 -1.40
N LYS A 88 -9.88 12.42 -0.85
CA LYS A 88 -9.24 11.18 -1.24
C LYS A 88 -9.88 10.00 -0.51
N ALA A 89 -10.05 8.89 -1.23
CA ALA A 89 -10.53 7.65 -0.65
C ALA A 89 -9.57 7.16 0.45
N CYS A 90 -10.15 6.79 1.59
CA CYS A 90 -9.46 6.19 2.73
C CYS A 90 -9.32 4.68 2.55
N GLY A 91 -8.43 4.08 3.34
CA GLY A 91 -8.27 2.62 3.39
C GLY A 91 -9.27 1.97 4.33
N ILE A 92 -8.94 0.75 4.76
CA ILE A 92 -9.76 -0.06 5.67
C ILE A 92 -10.04 0.60 7.04
N ASP A 93 -9.17 1.52 7.48
CA ASP A 93 -9.34 2.29 8.71
C ASP A 93 -10.43 3.38 8.62
N SER A 94 -10.90 3.70 7.42
CA SER A 94 -11.86 4.76 7.16
C SER A 94 -11.42 6.15 7.65
N ILE A 95 -10.12 6.40 7.78
CA ILE A 95 -9.58 7.70 8.25
C ILE A 95 -9.13 8.55 7.05
N PRO A 96 -9.83 9.66 6.74
CA PRO A 96 -9.48 10.51 5.61
C PRO A 96 -8.46 11.61 6.02
N TYR A 97 -7.83 12.26 5.04
CA TYR A 97 -6.79 13.28 5.31
C TYR A 97 -7.31 14.51 6.07
N GLU A 98 -8.59 14.81 5.94
CA GLU A 98 -9.28 15.90 6.63
C GLU A 98 -9.20 15.76 8.15
N VAL A 99 -9.28 14.53 8.65
CA VAL A 99 -9.14 14.25 10.09
C VAL A 99 -7.69 14.41 10.52
N LEU A 100 -6.73 14.08 9.65
CA LEU A 100 -5.30 14.20 9.99
C LEU A 100 -4.85 15.65 10.12
N LYS A 101 -5.61 16.62 9.59
CA LYS A 101 -5.31 18.06 9.63
C LYS A 101 -5.55 18.71 11.00
N TYR A 102 -6.24 18.04 11.93
CA TYR A 102 -6.42 18.56 13.28
C TYR A 102 -5.11 18.50 14.08
N GLU A 103 -4.71 19.59 14.72
CA GLU A 103 -3.42 19.66 15.46
C GLU A 103 -3.30 18.59 16.56
N SER A 104 -4.40 18.25 17.23
CA SER A 104 -4.41 17.14 18.20
C SER A 104 -4.08 15.80 17.56
N VAL A 105 -4.51 15.56 16.32
CA VAL A 105 -4.20 14.35 15.57
C VAL A 105 -2.75 14.36 15.10
N ILE A 106 -2.25 15.52 14.65
CA ILE A 106 -0.84 15.68 14.26
C ILE A 106 0.09 15.31 15.42
N SER A 107 -0.20 15.76 16.64
CA SER A 107 0.60 15.39 17.82
C SER A 107 0.57 13.88 18.09
N VAL A 108 -0.59 13.24 17.96
CA VAL A 108 -0.70 11.77 18.13
C VAL A 108 0.06 11.03 17.03
N LEU A 109 -0.04 11.48 15.78
CA LEU A 109 0.69 10.92 14.65
C LEU A 109 2.20 11.05 14.82
N HIS A 110 2.66 12.17 15.38
CA HIS A 110 4.08 12.35 15.68
C HIS A 110 4.61 11.30 16.66
N SER A 111 3.92 11.10 17.78
CA SER A 111 4.29 10.05 18.74
C SER A 111 4.23 8.64 18.13
N LEU A 112 3.21 8.38 17.32
CA LEU A 112 3.06 7.10 16.62
C LEU A 112 4.20 6.87 15.62
N PHE A 113 4.51 7.86 14.79
CA PHE A 113 5.54 7.73 13.76
C PHE A 113 6.93 7.63 14.36
N GLN A 114 7.21 8.38 15.43
CA GLN A 114 8.46 8.24 16.18
C GLN A 114 8.62 6.83 16.75
N LEU A 115 7.56 6.29 17.37
CA LEU A 115 7.57 4.92 17.89
C LEU A 115 7.80 3.88 16.79
N ILE A 116 7.15 4.04 15.63
CA ILE A 116 7.32 3.14 14.49
C ILE A 116 8.74 3.23 13.94
N PHE A 117 9.31 4.44 13.86
CA PHE A 117 10.66 4.68 13.38
C PHE A 117 11.71 4.02 14.28
N GLU A 118 11.57 4.17 15.61
CA GLU A 118 12.49 3.58 16.59
C GLU A 118 12.38 2.05 16.66
N THR A 119 11.17 1.50 16.56
CA THR A 119 10.94 0.06 16.73
C THR A 119 11.01 -0.73 15.42
N SER A 120 10.91 -0.05 14.27
CA SER A 120 10.72 -0.67 12.95
C SER A 120 9.48 -1.58 12.86
N ILE A 121 8.49 -1.42 13.75
CA ILE A 121 7.27 -2.24 13.78
C ILE A 121 6.12 -1.49 13.08
N ILE A 122 5.71 -1.97 11.91
CA ILE A 122 4.59 -1.42 11.15
C ILE A 122 3.25 -1.99 11.63
N PRO A 123 2.21 -1.15 11.85
CA PRO A 123 0.86 -1.63 12.17
C PRO A 123 0.32 -2.61 11.12
N LEU A 124 -0.29 -3.72 11.57
CA LEU A 124 -0.83 -4.74 10.67
C LEU A 124 -1.85 -4.17 9.67
N ILE A 125 -2.69 -3.22 10.11
CA ILE A 125 -3.71 -2.58 9.27
C ILE A 125 -3.11 -1.80 8.08
N TRP A 126 -1.85 -1.35 8.18
CA TRP A 126 -1.17 -0.68 7.07
C TRP A 126 -0.69 -1.64 5.99
N ARG A 127 -0.62 -2.93 6.31
CA ARG A 127 -0.29 -4.02 5.37
C ARG A 127 -1.52 -4.55 4.63
N GLN A 128 -2.69 -3.95 4.88
CA GLN A 128 -3.96 -4.31 4.25
C GLN A 128 -4.40 -3.22 3.29
N ALA A 129 -5.12 -3.62 2.24
CA ALA A 129 -5.69 -2.71 1.26
C ALA A 129 -7.09 -3.18 0.87
N ILE A 130 -7.96 -2.23 0.52
CA ILE A 130 -9.23 -2.54 -0.13
C ILE A 130 -9.00 -2.54 -1.64
N THR A 131 -9.30 -3.64 -2.31
CA THR A 131 -9.25 -3.71 -3.78
C THR A 131 -10.57 -3.23 -4.35
N CYS A 132 -10.53 -2.18 -5.17
CA CYS A 132 -11.68 -1.66 -5.90
C CYS A 132 -11.47 -1.83 -7.41
N SER A 133 -12.50 -2.29 -8.12
CA SER A 133 -12.51 -2.31 -9.58
C SER A 133 -13.01 -0.97 -10.14
N ILE A 134 -12.22 -0.36 -11.03
CA ILE A 134 -12.61 0.85 -11.75
C ILE A 134 -12.52 0.60 -13.24
N LEU A 135 -13.58 0.96 -13.96
CA LEU A 135 -13.65 0.80 -15.41
C LEU A 135 -12.55 1.65 -16.08
N LYS A 136 -11.70 1.00 -16.90
CA LYS A 136 -10.57 1.64 -17.59
C LYS A 136 -11.04 2.62 -18.67
N ASP A 137 -12.08 2.25 -19.41
CA ASP A 137 -12.65 3.05 -20.50
C ASP A 137 -14.17 3.13 -20.37
N LYS A 138 -14.70 4.35 -20.32
CA LYS A 138 -16.14 4.63 -20.20
C LYS A 138 -16.93 4.35 -21.48
N SER A 139 -16.25 4.15 -22.61
CA SER A 139 -16.85 3.88 -23.92
C SER A 139 -16.95 2.39 -24.26
N SER A 140 -16.41 1.51 -23.40
CA SER A 140 -16.56 0.07 -23.53
C SER A 140 -17.93 -0.35 -23.00
N ASP A 141 -18.87 -0.63 -23.91
CA ASP A 141 -20.24 -1.08 -23.59
C ASP A 141 -20.31 -2.51 -23.04
N GLU A 142 -19.17 -3.22 -22.97
CA GLU A 142 -19.11 -4.61 -22.52
C GLU A 142 -18.58 -4.69 -21.07
N PRO A 143 -19.42 -5.05 -20.07
CA PRO A 143 -19.00 -5.22 -18.69
C PRO A 143 -18.28 -6.56 -18.49
N SER A 144 -17.14 -6.69 -19.15
CA SER A 144 -16.15 -7.73 -18.92
C SER A 144 -15.22 -7.31 -17.77
N PRO A 145 -14.87 -8.21 -16.83
CA PRO A 145 -13.89 -7.93 -15.76
C PRO A 145 -12.54 -7.41 -16.27
N LEU A 146 -12.14 -7.76 -17.50
CA LEU A 146 -10.89 -7.34 -18.14
C LEU A 146 -10.83 -5.82 -18.40
N ASN A 147 -12.00 -5.19 -18.55
CA ASN A 147 -12.14 -3.76 -18.79
C ASN A 147 -12.02 -2.94 -17.50
N TYR A 148 -11.87 -3.58 -16.34
CA TYR A 148 -11.65 -2.91 -15.06
C TYR A 148 -10.19 -3.04 -14.63
N GLY A 149 -9.66 -1.96 -14.06
CA GLY A 149 -8.38 -1.95 -13.35
C GLY A 149 -8.62 -2.08 -11.85
N GLY A 150 -7.82 -2.91 -11.19
CA GLY A 150 -7.79 -2.98 -9.73
C GLY A 150 -7.02 -1.79 -9.17
N ILE A 151 -7.62 -1.05 -8.25
CA ILE A 151 -6.95 -0.02 -7.45
C ILE A 151 -6.98 -0.46 -5.99
N SER A 152 -5.84 -0.36 -5.32
CA SER A 152 -5.70 -0.65 -3.90
C SER A 152 -5.83 0.62 -3.07
N LEU A 153 -6.84 0.68 -2.22
CA LEU A 153 -7.02 1.75 -1.25
C LEU A 153 -6.26 1.43 0.04
N LEU A 154 -5.14 2.11 0.22
CA LEU A 154 -4.29 2.05 1.41
C LEU A 154 -4.72 3.08 2.46
N SER A 155 -4.39 2.82 3.73
CA SER A 155 -4.52 3.78 4.84
C SER A 155 -3.90 5.13 4.48
N CYS A 156 -4.61 6.22 4.77
CA CYS A 156 -4.06 7.57 4.59
C CYS A 156 -2.85 7.81 5.51
N ILE A 157 -2.88 7.22 6.70
CA ILE A 157 -1.79 7.33 7.67
C ILE A 157 -0.56 6.55 7.18
N SER A 158 -0.73 5.35 6.62
CA SER A 158 0.39 4.58 6.08
C SER A 158 1.06 5.29 4.91
N LYS A 159 0.28 5.85 3.98
CA LYS A 159 0.77 6.66 2.86
C LYS A 159 1.55 7.88 3.34
N LEU A 160 1.07 8.52 4.41
CA LEU A 160 1.74 9.68 5.01
C LEU A 160 3.09 9.29 5.62
N TYR A 161 3.15 8.18 6.36
CA TYR A 161 4.40 7.67 6.93
C TYR A 161 5.40 7.28 5.84
N SER A 162 4.96 6.56 4.79
CA SER A 162 5.85 6.26 3.65
C SER A 162 6.39 7.52 3.00
N ALA A 163 5.56 8.55 2.82
CA ALA A 163 6.02 9.82 2.27
C ALA A 163 7.04 10.52 3.17
N LEU A 164 6.91 10.38 4.49
CA LEU A 164 7.83 10.95 5.47
C LEU A 164 9.22 10.28 5.42
N ILE A 165 9.27 8.95 5.33
CA ILE A 165 10.54 8.21 5.28
C ILE A 165 11.29 8.43 3.95
N ILE A 166 10.57 8.82 2.89
CA ILE A 166 11.13 9.08 1.54
C ILE A 166 11.50 10.57 1.35
N SER A 167 11.13 11.47 2.28
CA SER A 167 11.21 12.93 2.09
C SER A 167 12.56 13.58 2.42
#